data_AF-A0A494VSC6-F1
#
_entry.id   AF-A0A494VSC6-F1
#
_cell.length_a   1.000
_cell.length_b   1.000
_cell.length_c   1.000
_cell.angle_alpha   90.00
_cell.angle_beta   90.00
_cell.angle_gamma   90.00
#
_symmetry.space_group_name_H-M   'P 1'
#
loop_
_entity.id
_entity.type
_entity.pdbx_description
1 polymer ?
#
loop_
_entity_poly.entity_id
_entity_poly.type
_entity_poly.pdbx_seq_one_letter_code
_entity_poly.pdbx_strand_id
1 'polypeptide(L)'
;MIATILLQAGGLGQYGQLVPMVLIIVVFYFFMIRPQVKKQKDQKKYVEELKKGDRVITNAGIHGRIIDVNDNTFLVEVDNGKIRFDKSAISLEASKALNTPVVEKKA
;
A
#
# COMPACT_ATOMS: atom_id res chain seq x y z
N MET A 1 -47.46 11.58 16.43
CA MET A 1 -46.31 12.37 16.94
C MET A 1 -44.98 11.79 16.49
N ILE A 2 -44.71 10.47 16.67
CA ILE A 2 -43.43 9.87 16.25
C ILE A 2 -43.32 9.69 14.72
N ALA A 3 -44.41 9.31 14.04
CA ALA A 3 -44.43 9.13 12.58
C ALA A 3 -44.19 10.44 11.79
N THR A 4 -44.54 11.60 12.35
CA THR A 4 -44.40 12.91 11.70
C THR A 4 -42.94 13.38 11.66
N ILE A 5 -42.11 12.95 12.62
CA ILE A 5 -40.68 13.32 12.72
C ILE A 5 -39.86 12.56 11.66
N LEU A 6 -40.22 11.32 11.33
CA LEU A 6 -39.59 10.56 10.24
C LEU A 6 -40.00 11.08 8.85
N LEU A 7 -41.20 11.65 8.71
CA LEU A 7 -41.66 12.24 7.45
C LEU A 7 -41.04 13.64 7.19
N GLN A 8 -40.74 14.42 8.24
CA GLN A 8 -39.94 15.65 8.10
C GLN A 8 -38.44 15.41 7.88
N ALA A 9 -37.91 14.24 8.25
CA ALA A 9 -36.57 13.81 7.80
C ALA A 9 -36.52 13.47 6.29
N GLY A 10 -37.68 13.43 5.61
CA GLY A 10 -37.83 13.26 4.16
C GLY A 10 -38.10 14.56 3.37
N GLY A 11 -37.98 15.75 4.01
CA GLY A 11 -38.23 17.05 3.37
C GLY A 11 -37.10 17.59 2.47
N LEU A 12 -35.99 16.87 2.38
CA LEU A 12 -34.87 17.16 1.49
C LEU A 12 -35.12 16.46 0.14
N GLY A 13 -36.12 16.95 -0.61
CA GLY A 13 -36.61 16.34 -1.85
C GLY A 13 -35.49 15.92 -2.80
N GLN A 14 -35.53 14.67 -3.29
CA GLN A 14 -34.65 13.96 -4.23
C GLN A 14 -33.17 14.41 -4.33
N TYR A 15 -32.90 15.67 -4.68
CA TYR A 15 -31.60 16.33 -4.57
C TYR A 15 -31.05 16.42 -3.15
N GLY A 16 -31.88 16.65 -2.13
CA GLY A 16 -31.42 16.80 -0.76
C GLY A 16 -31.03 15.49 -0.07
N GLN A 17 -31.51 14.34 -0.53
CA GLN A 17 -31.02 13.01 -0.13
C GLN A 17 -29.74 12.58 -0.90
N LEU A 18 -29.56 13.07 -2.13
CA LEU A 18 -28.35 12.79 -2.92
C LEU A 18 -27.13 13.54 -2.40
N VAL A 19 -27.30 14.75 -1.84
CA VAL A 19 -26.20 15.53 -1.25
C VAL A 19 -25.42 14.77 -0.18
N PRO A 20 -26.02 14.22 0.89
CA PRO A 20 -25.27 13.45 1.89
C PRO A 20 -24.65 12.17 1.32
N MET A 21 -25.30 11.51 0.36
CA MET A 21 -24.75 10.32 -0.30
C MET A 21 -23.48 10.65 -1.11
N VAL A 22 -23.51 11.69 -1.93
CA VAL A 22 -22.35 12.15 -2.72
C VAL A 22 -21.24 12.63 -1.81
N LEU A 23 -21.56 13.34 -0.73
CA LEU A 23 -20.57 13.84 0.23
C LEU A 23 -19.81 12.68 0.91
N ILE A 24 -20.51 11.62 1.31
CA ILE A 24 -19.89 10.40 1.85
C ILE A 24 -18.97 9.75 0.81
N ILE A 25 -19.42 9.58 -0.43
CA ILE A 25 -18.60 8.99 -1.51
C ILE A 25 -17.32 9.82 -1.74
N VAL A 26 -17.43 11.15 -1.76
CA VAL A 26 -16.29 12.06 -1.94
C VAL A 26 -15.30 11.94 -0.79
N VAL A 27 -15.78 11.89 0.46
CA VAL A 27 -14.93 11.73 1.64
C VAL A 27 -14.24 10.37 1.63
N PHE A 28 -14.96 9.26 1.44
CA PHE A 28 -14.36 7.93 1.37
C PHE A 28 -13.37 7.79 0.21
N TYR A 29 -13.67 8.36 -0.96
CA TYR A 29 -12.75 8.40 -2.09
C TYR A 29 -11.45 9.13 -1.73
N PHE A 30 -11.58 10.32 -1.14
CA PHE A 30 -10.41 11.13 -0.81
C PHE A 30 -9.58 10.53 0.33
N PHE A 31 -10.22 9.90 1.32
CA PHE A 31 -9.53 9.33 2.47
C PHE A 31 -9.04 7.89 2.27
N MET A 32 -9.62 7.08 1.40
CA MET A 32 -9.17 5.70 1.18
C MET A 32 -8.37 5.55 -0.12
N ILE A 33 -8.90 6.05 -1.24
CA ILE A 33 -8.28 5.85 -2.55
C ILE A 33 -7.01 6.69 -2.69
N ARG A 34 -7.01 7.96 -2.24
CA ARG A 34 -5.82 8.81 -2.31
C ARG A 34 -4.61 8.23 -1.56
N PRO A 35 -4.70 7.80 -0.28
CA PRO A 35 -3.55 7.20 0.39
C PRO A 35 -3.19 5.84 -0.19
N GLN A 36 -4.15 5.04 -0.66
CA GLN A 36 -3.85 3.75 -1.26
C GLN A 36 -3.09 3.90 -2.59
N VAL A 37 -3.48 4.85 -3.44
CA VAL A 37 -2.76 5.20 -4.68
C VAL A 37 -1.35 5.71 -4.37
N LYS A 38 -1.19 6.50 -3.31
CA LYS A 38 0.14 6.97 -2.88
C LYS A 38 1.04 5.80 -2.46
N LYS A 39 0.55 4.89 -1.60
CA LYS A 39 1.28 3.68 -1.19
C LYS A 39 1.67 2.81 -2.39
N GLN A 40 0.79 2.60 -3.36
CA GLN A 40 1.10 1.82 -4.56
C GLN A 40 2.16 2.49 -5.44
N LYS A 41 2.11 3.83 -5.58
CA LYS A 41 3.14 4.57 -6.32
C LYS A 41 4.50 4.48 -5.63
N ASP A 42 4.53 4.60 -4.31
CA ASP A 42 5.76 4.49 -3.51
C ASP A 42 6.36 3.08 -3.59
N GLN A 43 5.51 2.03 -3.55
CA GLN A 43 5.92 0.64 -3.77
C GLN A 43 6.54 0.45 -5.16
N LYS A 44 5.91 0.97 -6.22
CA LYS A 44 6.44 0.86 -7.59
C LYS A 44 7.80 1.54 -7.73
N LYS A 45 7.94 2.76 -7.20
CA LYS A 45 9.22 3.50 -7.21
C LYS A 45 10.31 2.75 -6.48
N TYR A 46 10.04 2.20 -5.30
CA TYR A 46 11.04 1.44 -4.56
C TYR A 46 11.52 0.21 -5.32
N VAL A 47 10.59 -0.50 -5.94
CA VAL A 47 10.92 -1.66 -6.77
C VAL A 47 11.76 -1.27 -8.00
N GLU A 48 11.54 -0.09 -8.56
CA GLU A 48 12.39 0.47 -9.63
C GLU A 48 13.77 0.94 -9.13
N GLU A 49 13.87 1.39 -7.89
CA GLU A 49 15.12 1.84 -7.26
C GLU A 49 16.05 0.68 -6.86
N LEU A 50 15.51 -0.53 -6.69
CA LEU A 50 16.27 -1.72 -6.33
C LEU A 50 17.27 -2.14 -7.41
N LYS A 51 18.51 -2.36 -7.01
CA LYS A 51 19.63 -2.73 -7.89
C LYS A 51 20.26 -4.06 -7.48
N LYS A 52 21.09 -4.59 -8.37
CA LYS A 52 21.95 -5.75 -8.09
C LYS A 52 22.83 -5.43 -6.88
N GLY A 53 22.82 -6.32 -5.89
CA GLY A 53 23.57 -6.18 -4.65
C GLY A 53 22.73 -5.76 -3.44
N ASP A 54 21.51 -5.29 -3.64
CA ASP A 54 20.62 -4.85 -2.56
C ASP A 54 20.05 -6.03 -1.77
N ARG A 55 19.90 -5.82 -0.46
CA ARG A 55 19.25 -6.76 0.45
C ARG A 55 17.76 -6.46 0.50
N VAL A 56 16.95 -7.49 0.24
CA VAL A 56 15.50 -7.37 0.17
C VAL A 56 14.83 -8.43 1.02
N ILE A 57 13.63 -8.08 1.50
CA ILE A 57 12.70 -9.03 2.10
C ILE A 57 11.48 -9.15 1.19
N THR A 58 11.13 -10.39 0.86
CA THR A 58 9.87 -10.66 0.16
C THR A 58 8.66 -10.48 1.09
N ASN A 59 7.46 -10.37 0.54
CA ASN A 59 6.22 -10.32 1.32
C ASN A 59 6.01 -11.57 2.21
N ALA A 60 6.69 -12.67 1.89
CA ALA A 60 6.68 -13.91 2.67
C ALA A 60 7.73 -13.96 3.79
N GLY A 61 8.50 -12.88 3.99
CA GLY A 61 9.55 -12.83 5.02
C GLY A 61 10.87 -13.49 4.61
N ILE A 62 11.08 -13.76 3.32
CA ILE A 62 12.33 -14.36 2.83
C ILE A 62 13.37 -13.25 2.68
N HIS A 63 14.49 -13.40 3.38
CA HIS A 63 15.64 -12.52 3.27
C HIS A 63 16.56 -13.01 2.17
N GLY A 64 17.03 -12.10 1.32
CA GLY A 64 18.00 -12.45 0.30
C GLY A 64 18.65 -11.23 -0.35
N ARG A 65 19.54 -11.50 -1.30
CA ARG A 65 20.27 -10.49 -2.05
C ARG A 65 19.90 -10.54 -3.53
N ILE A 66 19.62 -9.39 -4.13
CA ILE A 66 19.37 -9.30 -5.57
C ILE A 66 20.67 -9.57 -6.32
N ILE A 67 20.70 -10.61 -7.14
CA ILE A 67 21.84 -10.92 -8.03
C ILE A 67 21.58 -10.49 -9.47
N ASP A 68 20.31 -10.48 -9.89
CA ASP A 68 19.92 -10.04 -11.22
C ASP A 68 18.56 -9.35 -11.23
N VAL A 69 18.40 -8.38 -12.14
CA VAL A 69 17.20 -7.57 -12.30
C VAL A 69 16.72 -7.72 -13.73
N ASN A 70 15.53 -8.29 -13.90
CA ASN A 70 14.81 -8.34 -15.17
C ASN A 70 13.61 -7.39 -15.14
N ASP A 71 12.90 -7.26 -16.26
CA ASP A 71 11.80 -6.29 -16.40
C ASP A 71 10.65 -6.51 -15.41
N ASN A 72 10.26 -7.76 -15.18
CA ASN A 72 9.16 -8.12 -14.27
C ASN A 72 9.60 -8.95 -13.06
N THR A 73 10.83 -9.46 -13.06
CA THR A 73 11.31 -10.40 -12.04
C THR A 73 12.68 -10.00 -11.50
N PHE A 74 12.95 -10.38 -10.26
CA PHE A 74 14.26 -10.33 -9.64
C PHE A 74 14.76 -11.74 -9.40
N LEU A 75 16.04 -11.96 -9.66
CA LEU A 75 16.72 -13.15 -9.20
C LEU A 75 17.36 -12.84 -7.86
N VAL A 76 16.87 -13.49 -6.81
CA VAL A 76 17.31 -13.29 -5.43
C VAL A 76 18.07 -14.52 -4.98
N GLU A 77 19.27 -14.30 -4.46
CA GLU A 77 20.08 -15.31 -3.79
C GLU A 77 19.69 -15.39 -2.33
N VAL A 78 19.35 -16.60 -1.90
CA VAL A 78 18.97 -16.99 -0.55
C VAL A 78 19.97 -18.07 -0.11
N ASP A 79 20.14 -18.30 1.20
CA ASP A 79 21.18 -19.18 1.76
C ASP A 79 21.38 -20.53 1.05
N ASN A 80 20.30 -21.12 0.51
CA ASN A 80 20.35 -22.43 -0.14
C ASN A 80 19.93 -22.43 -1.62
N GLY A 81 20.04 -21.29 -2.31
CA GLY A 81 19.84 -21.25 -3.77
C GLY A 81 19.43 -19.90 -4.34
N LYS A 82 19.18 -19.89 -5.65
CA LYS A 82 18.74 -18.71 -6.41
C LYS A 82 17.28 -18.90 -6.78
N ILE A 83 16.43 -17.98 -6.33
CA ILE A 83 14.98 -18.03 -6.55
C ILE A 83 14.58 -16.77 -7.32
N ARG A 84 13.71 -16.96 -8.31
CA ARG A 84 13.12 -15.85 -9.06
C ARG A 84 11.84 -15.40 -8.38
N PHE A 85 11.78 -14.12 -8.02
CA PHE A 85 10.60 -13.49 -7.46
C PHE A 85 10.06 -12.43 -8.41
N ASP A 86 8.74 -12.24 -8.41
CA ASP A 86 8.15 -11.11 -9.11
C ASP A 86 8.46 -9.80 -8.38
N LYS A 87 8.53 -8.72 -9.16
CA LYS A 87 8.69 -7.35 -8.65
C LYS A 87 7.63 -6.97 -7.60
N SER A 88 6.41 -7.47 -7.75
CA SER A 88 5.30 -7.27 -6.81
C SER A 88 5.45 -8.02 -5.50
N ALA A 89 6.29 -9.06 -5.46
CA ALA A 89 6.48 -9.92 -4.29
C ALA A 89 7.50 -9.34 -3.28
N ILE A 90 8.14 -8.21 -3.58
CA ILE A 90 9.06 -7.53 -2.66
C ILE A 90 8.29 -6.57 -1.75
N SER A 91 8.49 -6.68 -0.44
CA SER A 91 7.83 -5.82 0.54
C SER A 91 8.60 -4.50 0.69
N LEU A 92 7.94 -3.37 0.39
CA LEU A 92 8.49 -2.03 0.65
C LEU A 92 8.72 -1.82 2.15
N GLU A 93 7.75 -2.15 3.00
CA GLU A 93 7.84 -1.89 4.44
C GLU A 93 8.92 -2.74 5.09
N ALA A 94 8.98 -4.05 4.78
CA ALA A 94 9.97 -4.95 5.37
C ALA A 94 11.38 -4.68 4.83
N SER A 95 11.54 -4.39 3.54
CA SER A 95 12.86 -4.09 2.96
C SER A 95 13.39 -2.71 3.37
N LYS A 96 12.50 -1.74 3.62
CA LYS A 96 12.89 -0.41 4.15
C LYS A 96 13.28 -0.47 5.64
N ALA A 97 12.68 -1.38 6.41
CA ALA A 97 13.05 -1.63 7.81
C ALA A 97 14.47 -2.21 7.97
N LEU A 98 14.98 -2.98 7.00
CA LEU A 98 16.37 -3.46 7.01
C LEU A 98 17.39 -2.40 6.59
N ASN A 99 17.00 -1.48 5.71
CA ASN A 99 17.91 -0.46 5.15
C ASN A 99 17.89 0.86 5.93
N THR A 100 17.08 0.95 6.99
CA THR A 100 17.18 2.05 7.96
C THR A 100 18.14 1.58 9.05
N PRO A 101 19.25 2.30 9.34
CA PRO A 101 20.11 1.95 10.46
C PRO A 101 19.22 1.95 11.71
N VAL A 102 19.27 0.86 12.46
CA VAL A 102 18.60 0.66 13.73
C VAL A 102 18.73 1.95 14.53
N VAL A 103 17.65 2.73 14.66
CA VAL A 103 17.60 3.81 15.64
C VAL A 103 17.55 3.08 16.97
N GLU A 104 18.75 2.87 17.50
CA GLU A 104 19.06 2.39 18.82
C GLU A 104 18.20 3.21 19.79
N LYS A 105 17.10 2.60 20.23
CA LYS A 105 16.24 3.15 21.27
C LYS A 105 17.05 3.07 22.56
N LYS A 106 17.92 4.05 22.80
CA LYS A 106 18.59 4.23 24.09
C LYS A 106 17.49 4.52 25.12
N ALA A 107 17.40 3.60 26.08
CA ALA A 107 16.64 3.72 27.31
C ALA A 107 17.10 4.91 28.15
#